data_AF-A0A955N7P6-F1
#
_entry.id   AF-A0A955N7P6-F1
#
_cell.length_a   1.000
_cell.length_b   1.000
_cell.length_c   1.000
_cell.angle_alpha   90.00
_cell.angle_beta   90.00
_cell.angle_gamma   90.00
#
_symmetry.space_group_name_H-M   'P 1'
#
loop_
_entity.id
_entity.type
_entity.pdbx_description
1 polymer ?
#
loop_
_entity_poly.entity_id
_entity_poly.type
_entity_poly.pdbx_seq_one_letter_code
_entity_poly.pdbx_strand_id
1 'polypeptide(L)'
;MTETAASQPTAETWAGVSPQVLEGDILNQRAWRMPDIVIYQHATEEWWVAPLDEELPLIRLNRMGAALLGAMDGRMTIGALLNQYGKWVCSPTQQNGRWHLERWAQPRFSLAYYGTEPPSGHSAEAKWDLLLQKVREGWHQNVQAETEDHLSQFHVQGIQGPHGHFELIETTVSHLFREPCEAMNGLTYGRLLGKTLRQMGWLSPKPKRILEVGAGLGYVSKELAGELSAEERKGIQYTFLDLTGPFLGSQTSLARKAGWTAAAIQANAERMPLADHSVDLLIDNENLADMTPIQFSGDELLTFKGENPLHEEALDLIRRMRLPLMPPFPDEVIFNYGAIQFLQEVWRVLRPGGRAILVEFGIEDDWPSPVRLPGHTEYEVQFSHLRHAAKWLGFREQYCTLPQLLGMKRDINVLCTGAAYTLRRFCRELEKPFSVRAYTEKELGSALGALLPKLTGLHYHNVLDPAWFGLWDFKVLLVEKPGGMSIGQQPAFKESGGFRWYTQR
;
A
#
# COMPACT_ATOMS: atom_id res chain seq x y z
N MET A 1 4.73 26.04 -18.53
CA MET A 1 4.21 26.00 -19.93
C MET A 1 4.23 27.39 -20.56
N THR A 2 5.43 27.94 -20.76
CA THR A 2 5.69 28.83 -21.91
C THR A 2 5.72 27.98 -23.18
N GLU A 3 5.56 28.59 -24.36
CA GLU A 3 5.52 27.97 -25.71
C GLU A 3 6.81 27.23 -26.13
N THR A 4 7.31 26.32 -25.31
CA THR A 4 8.26 25.28 -25.74
C THR A 4 7.46 24.04 -26.07
N ALA A 5 7.40 23.72 -27.36
CA ALA A 5 6.77 22.54 -27.90
C ALA A 5 7.21 21.29 -27.12
N ALA A 6 6.31 20.77 -26.28
CA ALA A 6 6.38 19.37 -25.88
C ALA A 6 6.37 18.56 -27.19
N SER A 7 7.42 17.78 -27.43
CA SER A 7 7.53 16.93 -28.61
C SER A 7 6.27 16.07 -28.70
N GLN A 8 5.60 16.12 -29.85
CA GLN A 8 4.37 15.38 -30.08
C GLN A 8 4.65 13.88 -29.89
N PRO A 9 3.83 13.15 -29.11
CA PRO A 9 3.96 11.69 -29.02
C PRO A 9 3.81 11.10 -30.42
N THR A 10 4.83 10.39 -30.91
CA THR A 10 4.81 9.72 -32.22
C THR A 10 3.88 8.51 -32.18
N ALA A 11 3.46 7.97 -33.33
CA ALA A 11 2.70 6.71 -33.37
C ALA A 11 3.44 5.56 -32.65
N GLU A 12 4.77 5.62 -32.54
CA GLU A 12 5.62 4.67 -31.80
C GLU A 12 5.49 4.80 -30.27
N THR A 13 5.16 5.98 -29.72
CA THR A 13 4.93 6.14 -28.25
C THR A 13 3.66 5.45 -27.74
N TRP A 14 2.80 4.97 -28.66
CA TRP A 14 1.60 4.18 -28.34
C TRP A 14 1.74 2.71 -28.77
N ALA A 15 2.96 2.28 -29.13
CA ALA A 15 3.23 0.92 -29.59
C ALA A 15 2.95 -0.12 -28.48
N GLY A 16 2.25 -1.19 -28.86
CA GLY A 16 1.97 -2.33 -27.97
C GLY A 16 0.53 -2.42 -27.44
N VAL A 17 -0.37 -1.48 -27.77
CA VAL A 17 -1.80 -1.63 -27.47
C VAL A 17 -2.59 -1.84 -28.76
N SER A 18 -2.95 -3.09 -29.03
CA SER A 18 -3.79 -3.42 -30.18
C SER A 18 -5.18 -2.79 -30.01
N PRO A 19 -5.69 -2.07 -31.03
CA PRO A 19 -7.03 -1.51 -30.96
C PRO A 19 -8.08 -2.62 -30.85
N GLN A 20 -9.12 -2.39 -30.06
CA GLN A 20 -10.30 -3.25 -30.05
C GLN A 20 -11.05 -3.11 -31.36
N VAL A 21 -11.39 -4.23 -31.99
CA VAL A 21 -12.27 -4.20 -33.16
C VAL A 21 -13.70 -3.89 -32.70
N LEU A 22 -14.26 -2.76 -33.17
CA LEU A 22 -15.62 -2.33 -32.84
C LEU A 22 -16.61 -2.85 -33.87
N GLU A 23 -16.94 -4.14 -33.78
CA GLU A 23 -17.86 -4.84 -34.67
C GLU A 23 -18.75 -5.81 -33.87
N GLY A 24 -19.79 -6.34 -34.52
CA GLY A 24 -20.67 -7.34 -33.92
C GLY A 24 -21.35 -6.86 -32.62
N ASP A 25 -21.37 -7.74 -31.62
CA ASP A 25 -22.08 -7.51 -30.36
C ASP A 25 -21.54 -6.35 -29.54
N ILE A 26 -20.27 -5.97 -29.71
CA ILE A 26 -19.68 -4.81 -29.05
C ILE A 26 -20.45 -3.54 -29.42
N LEU A 27 -20.91 -3.40 -30.66
CA LEU A 27 -21.64 -2.20 -31.10
C LEU A 27 -22.95 -1.97 -30.33
N ASN A 28 -23.53 -3.05 -29.79
CA ASN A 28 -24.78 -3.01 -29.01
C ASN A 28 -24.54 -2.75 -27.52
N GLN A 29 -23.29 -2.85 -27.04
CA GLN A 29 -22.94 -2.53 -25.67
C GLN A 29 -23.03 -1.02 -25.43
N ARG A 30 -23.31 -0.65 -24.19
CA ARG A 30 -23.29 0.72 -23.69
C ARG A 30 -21.88 1.07 -23.21
N ALA A 31 -21.56 2.36 -23.25
CA ALA A 31 -20.27 2.87 -22.78
C ALA A 31 -20.44 3.70 -21.51
N TRP A 32 -19.60 3.40 -20.51
CA TRP A 32 -19.49 4.15 -19.26
C TRP A 32 -18.08 4.69 -19.11
N ARG A 33 -17.97 5.99 -18.82
CA ARG A 33 -16.73 6.62 -18.38
C ARG A 33 -16.38 6.11 -16.98
N MET A 34 -15.10 5.85 -16.70
CA MET A 34 -14.72 5.54 -15.31
C MET A 34 -15.02 6.76 -14.42
N PRO A 35 -15.61 6.54 -13.22
CA PRO A 35 -15.94 7.65 -12.32
C PRO A 35 -14.71 8.46 -11.93
N ASP A 36 -13.60 7.78 -11.60
CA ASP A 36 -12.39 8.42 -11.04
C ASP A 36 -11.45 9.09 -12.06
N ILE A 37 -11.90 9.26 -13.30
CA ILE A 37 -11.11 10.00 -14.30
C ILE A 37 -11.16 11.48 -13.98
N VAL A 38 -10.00 12.00 -13.61
CA VAL A 38 -9.81 13.44 -13.49
C VAL A 38 -9.56 14.05 -14.86
N ILE A 39 -10.43 14.98 -15.24
CA ILE A 39 -10.30 15.75 -16.49
C ILE A 39 -9.78 17.15 -16.13
N TYR A 40 -8.68 17.56 -16.75
CA TYR A 40 -8.11 18.88 -16.59
C TYR A 40 -8.43 19.79 -17.79
N GLN A 41 -9.14 20.88 -17.57
CA GLN A 41 -9.36 21.92 -18.57
C GLN A 41 -8.17 22.89 -18.60
N HIS A 42 -7.23 22.66 -19.51
CA HIS A 42 -6.05 23.51 -19.68
C HIS A 42 -6.43 24.89 -20.24
N ALA A 43 -7.29 24.91 -21.26
CA ALA A 43 -7.79 26.12 -21.92
C ALA A 43 -9.26 25.94 -22.38
N THR A 44 -9.88 27.00 -22.90
CA THR A 44 -11.31 27.01 -23.28
C THR A 44 -11.71 25.86 -24.21
N GLU A 45 -10.83 25.47 -25.13
CA GLU A 45 -11.05 24.40 -26.12
C GLU A 45 -10.12 23.19 -25.93
N GLU A 46 -9.52 23.06 -24.75
CA GLU A 46 -8.48 22.07 -24.52
C GLU A 46 -8.61 21.39 -23.16
N TRP A 47 -8.78 20.07 -23.20
CA TRP A 47 -8.88 19.21 -22.03
C TRP A 47 -7.79 18.14 -22.07
N TRP A 48 -7.42 17.66 -20.90
CA TRP A 48 -6.42 16.63 -20.71
C TRP A 48 -6.98 15.54 -19.81
N VAL A 49 -6.73 14.29 -20.16
CA VAL A 49 -7.00 13.11 -19.33
C VAL A 49 -5.73 12.28 -19.23
N ALA A 50 -5.56 11.60 -18.10
CA ALA A 50 -4.45 10.68 -17.91
C ALA A 50 -4.98 9.25 -17.94
N PRO A 51 -4.41 8.36 -18.78
CA PRO A 51 -4.48 6.94 -18.55
C PRO A 51 -3.98 6.60 -17.14
N LEU A 52 -4.44 5.49 -16.59
CA LEU A 52 -3.89 4.98 -15.33
C LEU A 52 -2.46 4.44 -15.52
N ASP A 53 -2.14 3.92 -16.70
CA ASP A 53 -0.80 3.47 -17.06
C ASP A 53 0.11 4.71 -17.18
N GLU A 54 1.14 4.77 -16.34
CA GLU A 54 2.06 5.91 -16.26
C GLU A 54 3.02 5.97 -17.45
N GLU A 55 3.22 4.86 -18.17
CA GLU A 55 4.04 4.81 -19.38
C GLU A 55 3.33 5.48 -20.57
N LEU A 56 2.01 5.41 -20.61
CA LEU A 56 1.22 6.09 -21.64
C LEU A 56 1.26 7.59 -21.40
N PRO A 57 1.45 8.44 -22.42
CA PRO A 57 1.44 9.90 -22.22
C PRO A 57 0.02 10.42 -21.93
N LEU A 58 -0.06 11.66 -21.43
CA LEU A 58 -1.35 12.30 -21.24
C LEU A 58 -2.08 12.47 -22.58
N ILE A 59 -3.41 12.34 -22.56
CA ILE A 59 -4.24 12.42 -23.76
C ILE A 59 -4.88 13.81 -23.81
N ARG A 60 -4.58 14.54 -24.88
CA ARG A 60 -5.15 15.85 -25.18
C ARG A 60 -6.44 15.70 -25.97
N LEU A 61 -7.51 16.35 -25.50
CA LEU A 61 -8.83 16.37 -26.12
C LEU A 61 -9.18 17.78 -26.55
N ASN A 62 -9.88 17.89 -27.67
CA ASN A 62 -10.60 19.10 -28.04
C ASN A 62 -12.05 19.01 -27.53
N ARG A 63 -12.89 19.99 -27.87
CA ARG A 63 -14.30 20.04 -27.45
C ARG A 63 -15.08 18.80 -27.88
N MET A 64 -14.80 18.26 -29.07
CA MET A 64 -15.45 17.06 -29.57
C MET A 64 -15.03 15.81 -28.78
N GLY A 65 -13.74 15.69 -28.45
CA GLY A 65 -13.24 14.58 -27.62
C GLY A 65 -13.78 14.63 -26.19
N ALA A 66 -13.87 15.82 -25.59
CA ALA A 66 -14.50 16.01 -24.28
C ALA A 66 -16.00 15.67 -24.32
N ALA A 67 -16.71 16.03 -25.40
CA ALA A 67 -18.11 15.66 -25.59
C ALA A 67 -18.30 14.15 -25.79
N LEU A 68 -17.42 13.48 -26.55
CA LEU A 68 -17.40 12.03 -26.70
C LEU A 68 -17.23 11.35 -25.33
N LEU A 69 -16.25 11.78 -24.53
CA LEU A 69 -16.03 11.24 -23.19
C LEU A 69 -17.23 11.48 -22.26
N GLY A 70 -17.85 12.66 -22.35
CA GLY A 70 -19.07 12.98 -21.58
C GLY A 70 -20.31 12.18 -22.00
N ALA A 71 -20.38 11.74 -23.26
CA ALA A 71 -21.47 10.92 -23.78
C ALA A 71 -21.38 9.44 -23.33
N MET A 72 -20.28 9.04 -22.70
CA MET A 72 -20.12 7.72 -22.08
C MET A 72 -20.78 7.69 -20.69
N ASP A 73 -22.07 7.98 -20.62
CA ASP A 73 -22.86 8.04 -19.39
C ASP A 73 -23.66 6.76 -19.12
N GLY A 74 -23.42 5.71 -19.92
CA GLY A 74 -24.16 4.44 -19.85
C GLY A 74 -25.47 4.41 -20.62
N ARG A 75 -25.87 5.49 -21.29
CA ARG A 75 -27.13 5.54 -22.07
C ARG A 75 -26.91 5.23 -23.54
N MET A 76 -25.80 5.71 -24.10
CA MET A 76 -25.48 5.49 -25.50
C MET A 76 -24.78 4.16 -25.73
N THR A 77 -25.19 3.47 -26.80
CA THR A 77 -24.46 2.31 -27.32
C THR A 77 -23.18 2.74 -28.04
N ILE A 78 -22.19 1.85 -28.14
CA ILE A 78 -20.95 2.09 -28.88
C ILE A 78 -21.22 2.37 -30.36
N GLY A 79 -22.17 1.68 -30.99
CA GLY A 79 -22.58 1.97 -32.37
C GLY A 79 -23.12 3.40 -32.54
N ALA A 80 -23.92 3.88 -31.59
CA ALA A 80 -24.40 5.26 -31.59
C ALA A 80 -23.26 6.27 -31.41
N LEU A 81 -22.31 6.01 -30.49
CA LEU A 81 -21.12 6.85 -30.28
C LEU A 81 -20.23 6.88 -31.53
N LEU A 82 -20.03 5.75 -32.20
CA LEU A 82 -19.30 5.68 -33.47
C LEU A 82 -19.98 6.48 -34.58
N ASN A 83 -21.30 6.38 -34.70
CA ASN A 83 -22.06 7.13 -35.70
C ASN A 83 -21.97 8.64 -35.46
N GLN A 84 -22.03 9.06 -34.20
CA GLN A 84 -22.04 10.48 -33.82
C GLN A 84 -20.64 11.10 -33.82
N TYR A 85 -19.64 10.41 -33.29
CA TYR A 85 -18.29 10.94 -33.02
C TYR A 85 -17.19 10.31 -33.87
N GLY A 86 -17.41 9.11 -34.43
CA GLY A 86 -16.35 8.24 -34.95
C GLY A 86 -15.49 8.86 -36.05
N LYS A 87 -16.08 9.66 -36.94
CA LYS A 87 -15.38 10.35 -38.03
C LYS A 87 -14.78 11.71 -37.65
N TRP A 88 -15.16 12.27 -36.51
CA TRP A 88 -14.78 13.62 -36.11
C TRP A 88 -13.47 13.62 -35.36
N VAL A 89 -12.62 14.61 -35.65
CA VAL A 89 -11.38 14.85 -34.93
C VAL A 89 -11.69 15.24 -33.49
N CYS A 90 -11.24 14.40 -32.56
CA CYS A 90 -11.49 14.50 -31.12
C CYS A 90 -10.25 14.93 -30.32
N SER A 91 -9.07 14.91 -30.95
CA SER A 91 -7.83 15.38 -30.34
C SER A 91 -7.11 16.41 -31.23
N PRO A 92 -6.30 17.30 -30.66
CA PRO A 92 -5.38 18.14 -31.43
C PRO A 92 -4.32 17.36 -32.21
N THR A 93 -4.12 16.08 -31.90
CA THR A 93 -3.26 15.14 -32.64
C THR A 93 -3.97 14.46 -33.82
N GLN A 94 -5.10 15.01 -34.27
CA GLN A 94 -5.89 14.52 -35.42
C GLN A 94 -6.50 13.12 -35.23
N GLN A 95 -6.52 12.58 -34.01
CA GLN A 95 -7.20 11.32 -33.72
C GLN A 95 -8.71 11.54 -33.68
N ASN A 96 -9.46 10.62 -34.27
CA ASN A 96 -10.91 10.70 -34.37
C ASN A 96 -11.61 9.93 -33.25
N GLY A 97 -12.94 10.06 -33.16
CA GLY A 97 -13.71 9.37 -32.11
C GLY A 97 -13.58 7.85 -32.15
N ARG A 98 -13.43 7.26 -33.35
CA ARG A 98 -13.20 5.81 -33.49
C ARG A 98 -11.90 5.39 -32.84
N TRP A 99 -10.80 6.10 -33.10
CA TRP A 99 -9.50 5.80 -32.51
C TRP A 99 -9.54 5.74 -30.98
N HIS A 100 -10.27 6.67 -30.36
CA HIS A 100 -10.47 6.72 -28.91
C HIS A 100 -11.35 5.57 -28.41
N LEU A 101 -12.48 5.31 -29.08
CA LEU A 101 -13.39 4.21 -28.72
C LEU A 101 -12.71 2.83 -28.79
N GLU A 102 -11.80 2.64 -29.75
CA GLU A 102 -11.04 1.39 -29.89
C GLU A 102 -10.00 1.17 -28.78
N ARG A 103 -9.67 2.20 -27.98
CA ARG A 103 -8.57 2.17 -27.02
C ARG A 103 -8.97 2.45 -25.58
N TRP A 104 -9.91 3.36 -25.34
CA TRP A 104 -10.24 3.81 -23.98
C TRP A 104 -10.78 2.73 -23.06
N ALA A 105 -11.42 1.69 -23.59
CA ALA A 105 -11.87 0.55 -22.80
C ALA A 105 -10.80 -0.54 -22.62
N GLN A 106 -9.65 -0.42 -23.30
CA GLN A 106 -8.56 -1.38 -23.14
C GLN A 106 -7.90 -1.21 -21.77
N PRO A 107 -7.43 -2.31 -21.16
CA PRO A 107 -6.84 -2.28 -19.83
C PRO A 107 -5.81 -1.17 -19.67
N ARG A 108 -4.83 -1.02 -20.56
CA ARG A 108 -3.78 0.00 -20.42
C ARG A 108 -4.30 1.44 -20.36
N PHE A 109 -5.42 1.75 -21.01
CA PHE A 109 -6.01 3.09 -20.96
C PHE A 109 -6.94 3.26 -19.77
N SER A 110 -7.86 2.30 -19.55
CA SER A 110 -8.83 2.31 -18.45
C SER A 110 -9.61 3.63 -18.32
N LEU A 111 -10.06 4.18 -19.44
CA LEU A 111 -10.85 5.42 -19.47
C LEU A 111 -12.36 5.17 -19.63
N ALA A 112 -12.75 3.99 -20.08
CA ALA A 112 -14.14 3.60 -20.27
C ALA A 112 -14.35 2.10 -20.02
N TYR A 113 -15.61 1.69 -19.87
CA TYR A 113 -16.05 0.30 -19.84
C TYR A 113 -17.20 0.11 -20.82
N TYR A 114 -17.20 -1.05 -21.46
CA TYR A 114 -18.19 -1.46 -22.44
C TYR A 114 -18.92 -2.71 -21.94
N GLY A 115 -20.25 -2.67 -21.91
CA GLY A 115 -21.07 -3.75 -21.37
C GLY A 115 -22.58 -3.53 -21.55
N THR A 116 -23.39 -4.48 -21.10
CA THR A 116 -24.87 -4.40 -21.18
C THR A 116 -25.48 -3.73 -19.96
N GLU A 117 -24.83 -3.84 -18.81
CA GLU A 117 -25.27 -3.29 -17.53
C GLU A 117 -24.20 -2.36 -16.95
N PRO A 118 -24.61 -1.32 -16.19
CA PRO A 118 -23.64 -0.55 -15.42
C PRO A 118 -22.97 -1.50 -14.42
N PRO A 119 -21.68 -1.34 -14.16
CA PRO A 119 -21.04 -2.01 -13.02
C PRO A 119 -21.81 -1.68 -11.75
N SER A 120 -22.43 -2.70 -11.16
CA SER A 120 -23.23 -2.59 -9.94
C SER A 120 -22.96 -3.83 -9.07
N GLY A 121 -22.62 -3.62 -7.79
CA GLY A 121 -22.41 -4.72 -6.85
C GLY A 121 -21.62 -4.34 -5.58
N HIS A 122 -21.86 -5.08 -4.50
CA HIS A 122 -21.01 -5.13 -3.29
C HIS A 122 -20.31 -6.50 -3.17
N SER A 123 -20.42 -7.39 -4.16
CA SER A 123 -19.63 -8.61 -4.21
C SER A 123 -18.22 -8.29 -4.73
N ALA A 124 -17.26 -9.19 -4.45
CA ALA A 124 -15.85 -9.15 -4.85
C ALA A 124 -15.58 -8.98 -6.38
N GLU A 125 -16.60 -8.70 -7.18
CA GLU A 125 -16.52 -8.60 -8.63
C GLU A 125 -16.92 -7.24 -9.20
N ALA A 126 -17.53 -6.31 -8.45
CA ALA A 126 -17.91 -5.02 -9.03
C ALA A 126 -18.08 -3.86 -8.02
N LYS A 127 -16.96 -3.30 -7.54
CA LYS A 127 -16.83 -1.83 -7.44
C LYS A 127 -16.03 -1.36 -8.65
N TRP A 128 -16.28 -0.16 -9.15
CA TRP A 128 -15.36 0.48 -10.12
C TRP A 128 -13.92 0.48 -9.59
N ASP A 129 -13.75 0.58 -8.27
CA ASP A 129 -12.48 0.47 -7.54
C ASP A 129 -11.87 -0.94 -7.57
N LEU A 130 -12.69 -1.98 -7.43
CA LEU A 130 -12.28 -3.39 -7.61
C LEU A 130 -12.02 -3.72 -9.08
N LEU A 131 -12.68 -3.05 -10.03
CA LEU A 131 -12.37 -3.15 -11.45
C LEU A 131 -11.02 -2.47 -11.73
N LEU A 132 -10.75 -1.30 -11.14
CA LEU A 132 -9.44 -0.63 -11.22
C LEU A 132 -8.34 -1.47 -10.58
N GLN A 133 -8.63 -2.12 -9.45
CA GLN A 133 -7.73 -3.04 -8.79
C GLN A 133 -7.53 -4.32 -9.62
N LYS A 134 -8.59 -4.98 -10.11
CA LYS A 134 -8.52 -6.12 -11.03
C LYS A 134 -7.89 -5.80 -12.37
N VAL A 135 -8.00 -4.56 -12.84
CA VAL A 135 -7.31 -4.11 -14.05
C VAL A 135 -5.84 -3.85 -13.77
N ARG A 136 -5.47 -3.30 -12.59
CA ARG A 136 -4.08 -3.28 -12.13
C ARG A 136 -3.53 -4.70 -11.99
N GLU A 137 -4.18 -5.57 -11.21
CA GLU A 137 -3.86 -7.00 -11.07
C GLU A 137 -3.84 -7.74 -12.42
N GLY A 138 -4.74 -7.40 -13.34
CA GLY A 138 -4.83 -7.91 -14.70
C GLY A 138 -3.69 -7.42 -15.62
N TRP A 139 -3.16 -6.21 -15.42
CA TRP A 139 -1.90 -5.78 -16.04
C TRP A 139 -0.73 -6.61 -15.53
N HIS A 140 -0.81 -7.09 -14.28
CA HIS A 140 0.20 -7.92 -13.65
C HIS A 140 0.08 -9.43 -13.98
N GLN A 141 -0.97 -9.88 -14.69
CA GLN A 141 -1.10 -11.28 -15.15
C GLN A 141 -0.05 -11.70 -16.18
N ASN A 142 0.69 -10.74 -16.77
CA ASN A 142 1.83 -11.01 -17.66
C ASN A 142 3.18 -11.10 -16.95
N VAL A 143 3.22 -10.92 -15.62
CA VAL A 143 4.42 -11.21 -14.82
C VAL A 143 4.42 -12.71 -14.54
N GLN A 144 5.50 -13.40 -14.92
CA GLN A 144 5.66 -14.83 -14.63
C GLN A 144 5.48 -15.06 -13.12
N ALA A 145 4.91 -16.21 -12.74
CA ALA A 145 4.84 -16.62 -11.34
C ALA A 145 6.25 -16.56 -10.75
N GLU A 146 6.44 -15.67 -9.77
CA GLU A 146 7.74 -15.43 -9.15
C GLU A 146 8.03 -16.53 -8.13
N THR A 147 9.26 -17.05 -8.15
CA THR A 147 9.70 -18.13 -7.25
C THR A 147 10.01 -17.60 -5.84
N GLU A 148 10.03 -18.47 -4.83
CA GLU A 148 10.25 -18.13 -3.41
C GLU A 148 11.49 -17.23 -3.13
N ASP A 149 12.57 -17.37 -3.90
CA ASP A 149 13.79 -16.56 -3.76
C ASP A 149 13.72 -15.16 -4.40
N HIS A 150 12.73 -14.89 -5.27
CA HIS A 150 12.71 -13.73 -6.16
C HIS A 150 12.63 -12.39 -5.41
N LEU A 151 11.82 -12.35 -4.35
CA LEU A 151 11.61 -11.16 -3.54
C LEU A 151 12.89 -10.72 -2.81
N SER A 152 13.58 -11.67 -2.16
CA SER A 152 14.86 -11.40 -1.50
C SER A 152 15.93 -10.92 -2.50
N GLN A 153 15.92 -11.47 -3.72
CA GLN A 153 16.83 -11.05 -4.80
C GLN A 153 16.49 -9.65 -5.30
N PHE A 154 15.22 -9.28 -5.39
CA PHE A 154 14.78 -7.93 -5.74
C PHE A 154 15.29 -6.88 -4.75
N HIS A 155 15.15 -7.09 -3.44
CA HIS A 155 15.66 -6.13 -2.44
C HIS A 155 17.19 -6.04 -2.40
N VAL A 156 17.90 -7.12 -2.76
CA VAL A 156 19.36 -7.14 -2.81
C VAL A 156 19.92 -6.53 -4.10
N GLN A 157 19.24 -6.73 -5.24
CA GLN A 157 19.80 -6.45 -6.58
C GLN A 157 18.97 -5.48 -7.44
N GLY A 158 17.65 -5.42 -7.22
CA GLY A 158 16.70 -4.64 -8.02
C GLY A 158 16.62 -3.16 -7.65
N ILE A 159 16.93 -2.80 -6.41
CA ILE A 159 16.85 -1.40 -5.93
C ILE A 159 18.24 -0.74 -6.04
N GLN A 160 18.40 0.15 -7.02
CA GLN A 160 19.68 0.83 -7.30
C GLN A 160 19.77 2.24 -6.68
N GLY A 161 18.70 2.75 -6.06
CA GLY A 161 18.71 4.07 -5.41
C GLY A 161 17.46 4.41 -4.60
N PRO A 162 17.55 5.40 -3.68
CA PRO A 162 16.48 5.74 -2.73
C PRO A 162 15.37 6.64 -3.31
N HIS A 163 15.57 7.23 -4.49
CA HIS A 163 14.64 8.18 -5.10
C HIS A 163 14.16 7.66 -6.45
N GLY A 164 12.84 7.64 -6.66
CA GLY A 164 12.19 7.02 -7.82
C GLY A 164 11.39 5.77 -7.46
N HIS A 165 12.03 4.72 -6.92
CA HIS A 165 11.36 3.44 -6.61
C HIS A 165 10.23 3.60 -5.57
N PHE A 166 10.50 4.12 -4.37
CA PHE A 166 9.47 4.19 -3.30
C PHE A 166 8.32 5.18 -3.61
N GLU A 167 8.60 6.27 -4.34
CA GLU A 167 7.55 7.26 -4.69
C GLU A 167 6.66 6.81 -5.85
N LEU A 168 7.10 5.83 -6.65
CA LEU A 168 6.40 5.33 -7.84
C LEU A 168 5.83 3.92 -7.66
N ILE A 169 6.42 3.08 -6.81
CA ILE A 169 6.17 1.62 -6.75
C ILE A 169 5.51 1.19 -5.43
N GLU A 170 5.99 1.67 -4.28
CA GLU A 170 5.53 1.25 -2.93
C GLU A 170 4.92 2.43 -2.16
N THR A 171 3.64 2.70 -2.38
CA THR A 171 2.95 3.76 -1.63
C THR A 171 2.47 3.20 -0.29
N THR A 172 3.30 3.22 0.75
CA THR A 172 2.95 2.75 2.11
C THR A 172 2.01 3.71 2.85
N VAL A 173 1.33 3.24 3.91
CA VAL A 173 0.52 4.08 4.82
C VAL A 173 1.38 5.20 5.38
N SER A 174 2.59 4.88 5.83
CA SER A 174 3.51 5.88 6.38
C SER A 174 3.87 6.96 5.36
N HIS A 175 3.96 6.61 4.06
CA HIS A 175 4.18 7.57 2.98
C HIS A 175 2.93 8.43 2.73
N LEU A 176 1.74 7.82 2.60
CA LEU A 176 0.49 8.53 2.33
C LEU A 176 0.16 9.61 3.35
N PHE A 177 0.52 9.34 4.61
CA PHE A 177 0.25 10.21 5.76
C PHE A 177 1.52 10.82 6.36
N ARG A 178 2.57 10.99 5.55
CA ARG A 178 3.86 11.59 5.97
C ARG A 178 3.80 13.08 6.31
N GLU A 179 2.73 13.76 5.91
CA GLU A 179 2.48 15.16 6.23
C GLU A 179 1.27 15.30 7.17
N PRO A 180 1.24 16.36 8.01
CA PRO A 180 0.09 16.67 8.84
C PRO A 180 -1.20 16.72 8.03
N CYS A 181 -2.19 15.92 8.41
CA CYS A 181 -3.47 15.89 7.72
C CYS A 181 -4.65 15.69 8.68
N GLU A 182 -5.84 16.06 8.23
CA GLU A 182 -7.06 15.98 9.03
C GLU A 182 -7.40 14.55 9.48
N ALA A 183 -7.19 13.56 8.60
CA ALA A 183 -7.39 12.14 8.90
C ALA A 183 -6.54 11.66 10.10
N MET A 184 -5.38 12.29 10.31
CA MET A 184 -4.44 12.00 11.39
C MET A 184 -4.48 13.08 12.50
N ASN A 185 -5.60 13.79 12.64
CA ASN A 185 -5.79 14.86 13.64
C ASN A 185 -4.76 15.99 13.55
N GLY A 186 -4.33 16.35 12.34
CA GLY A 186 -3.30 17.37 12.10
C GLY A 186 -1.88 16.90 12.46
N LEU A 187 -1.65 15.60 12.60
CA LEU A 187 -0.34 15.00 12.81
C LEU A 187 0.08 14.18 11.57
N THR A 188 1.36 13.81 11.49
CA THR A 188 1.84 12.79 10.56
C THR A 188 1.55 11.40 11.14
N TYR A 189 1.60 10.37 10.30
CA TYR A 189 1.49 8.97 10.74
C TYR A 189 2.47 8.64 11.88
N GLY A 190 3.76 8.89 11.68
CA GLY A 190 4.78 8.57 12.68
C GLY A 190 4.63 9.36 13.99
N ARG A 191 4.12 10.59 13.92
CA ARG A 191 3.77 11.40 15.10
C ARG A 191 2.60 10.81 15.87
N LEU A 192 1.52 10.45 15.17
CA LEU A 192 0.35 9.84 15.80
C LEU A 192 0.70 8.47 16.40
N LEU A 193 1.53 7.68 15.71
CA LEU A 193 2.05 6.43 16.24
C LEU A 193 2.87 6.66 17.51
N GLY A 194 3.84 7.58 17.49
CA GLY A 194 4.64 7.92 18.68
C GLY A 194 3.80 8.37 19.87
N LYS A 195 2.77 9.19 19.62
CA LYS A 195 1.80 9.62 20.63
C LYS A 195 1.02 8.45 21.20
N THR A 196 0.59 7.52 20.35
CA THR A 196 -0.14 6.31 20.74
C THR A 196 0.74 5.41 21.61
N LEU A 197 1.98 5.14 21.18
CA LEU A 197 2.95 4.37 21.98
C LEU A 197 3.24 5.02 23.34
N ARG A 198 3.31 6.35 23.41
CA ARG A 198 3.45 7.07 24.68
C ARG A 198 2.21 6.88 25.57
N GLN A 199 1.01 7.02 25.03
CA GLN A 199 -0.25 6.83 25.77
C GLN A 199 -0.40 5.40 26.30
N MET A 200 0.11 4.41 25.57
CA MET A 200 0.19 3.02 25.99
C MET A 200 1.26 2.77 27.06
N GLY A 201 2.11 3.76 27.37
CA GLY A 201 3.22 3.60 28.30
C GLY A 201 4.39 2.80 27.71
N TRP A 202 4.54 2.74 26.39
CA TRP A 202 5.63 1.98 25.75
C TRP A 202 6.97 2.71 25.72
N LEU A 203 6.93 4.01 26.00
CA LEU A 203 8.11 4.87 26.14
C LEU A 203 8.45 5.14 27.62
N SER A 204 7.78 4.46 28.55
CA SER A 204 8.00 4.53 30.00
C SER A 204 7.95 3.14 30.65
N PRO A 205 9.05 2.63 31.25
CA PRO A 205 10.34 3.28 31.37
C PRO A 205 11.01 3.50 30.01
N LYS A 206 11.90 4.51 29.93
CA LYS A 206 12.59 4.89 28.70
C LYS A 206 13.29 3.68 28.05
N PRO A 207 13.01 3.34 26.78
CA PRO A 207 13.76 2.32 26.06
C PRO A 207 15.18 2.82 25.81
N LYS A 208 16.18 1.96 25.99
CA LYS A 208 17.58 2.23 25.66
C LYS A 208 17.91 1.82 24.22
N ARG A 209 17.22 0.83 23.68
CA ARG A 209 17.43 0.28 22.33
C ARG A 209 16.11 0.09 21.61
N ILE A 210 15.95 0.82 20.51
CA ILE A 210 14.83 0.68 19.57
C ILE A 210 15.38 0.06 18.29
N LEU A 211 14.73 -0.99 17.81
CA LEU A 211 14.98 -1.59 16.50
C LEU A 211 13.81 -1.24 15.58
N GLU A 212 14.09 -0.73 14.39
CA GLU A 212 13.09 -0.59 13.32
C GLU A 212 13.53 -1.47 12.14
N VAL A 213 12.62 -2.34 11.70
CA VAL A 213 12.85 -3.31 10.63
C VAL A 213 12.14 -2.82 9.37
N GLY A 214 12.82 -2.83 8.22
CA GLY A 214 12.23 -2.42 6.94
C GLY A 214 11.71 -0.98 6.97
N ALA A 215 12.51 -0.02 7.45
CA ALA A 215 12.05 1.34 7.72
C ALA A 215 11.75 2.19 6.47
N GLY A 216 11.82 1.61 5.27
CA GLY A 216 11.77 2.31 4.00
C GLY A 216 12.75 3.49 3.98
N LEU A 217 12.26 4.70 3.71
CA LEU A 217 13.11 5.91 3.72
C LEU A 217 13.43 6.45 5.12
N GLY A 218 12.81 5.94 6.19
CA GLY A 218 13.02 6.35 7.58
C GLY A 218 12.06 7.40 8.13
N TYR A 219 10.88 7.57 7.52
CA TYR A 219 9.91 8.60 7.92
C TYR A 219 9.32 8.36 9.31
N VAL A 220 9.03 7.10 9.67
CA VAL A 220 8.46 6.76 10.98
C VAL A 220 9.40 7.20 12.10
N SER A 221 10.67 6.78 12.07
CA SER A 221 11.67 7.21 13.06
C SER A 221 11.80 8.73 13.20
N LYS A 222 11.83 9.46 12.08
CA LYS A 222 11.96 10.92 12.03
C LYS A 222 10.78 11.59 12.74
N GLU A 223 9.57 11.16 12.42
CA GLU A 223 8.34 11.75 12.93
C GLU A 223 8.10 11.35 14.39
N LEU A 224 8.33 10.08 14.76
CA LEU A 224 8.25 9.59 16.14
C LEU A 224 9.19 10.36 17.07
N ALA A 225 10.39 10.72 16.58
CA ALA A 225 11.36 11.51 17.35
C ALA A 225 10.74 12.76 17.95
N GLY A 226 9.86 13.42 17.21
CA GLY A 226 9.36 14.71 17.65
C GLY A 226 8.30 14.63 18.75
N GLU A 227 7.74 13.44 19.02
CA GLU A 227 6.89 13.23 20.20
C GLU A 227 7.70 13.19 21.50
N LEU A 228 9.03 13.08 21.40
CA LEU A 228 9.93 13.05 22.54
C LEU A 228 10.79 14.32 22.58
N SER A 229 10.99 14.83 23.79
CA SER A 229 11.97 15.90 24.01
C SER A 229 13.40 15.41 23.73
N ALA A 230 14.34 16.34 23.57
CA ALA A 230 15.76 16.00 23.41
C ALA A 230 16.31 15.16 24.59
N GLU A 231 15.88 15.45 25.82
CA GLU A 231 16.31 14.70 27.01
C GLU A 231 15.70 13.31 27.08
N GLU A 232 14.44 13.16 26.66
CA GLU A 232 13.80 11.83 26.57
C GLU A 232 14.46 10.94 25.53
N ARG A 233 14.94 11.51 24.42
CA ARG A 233 15.69 10.77 23.38
C ARG A 233 17.12 10.47 23.76
N LYS A 234 17.70 11.21 24.71
CA LYS A 234 19.09 11.07 25.11
C LYS A 234 19.36 9.67 25.67
N GLY A 235 20.37 9.02 25.11
CA GLY A 235 20.78 7.66 25.49
C GLY A 235 19.92 6.54 24.90
N ILE A 236 18.99 6.86 24.00
CA ILE A 236 18.29 5.86 23.19
C ILE A 236 19.12 5.60 21.93
N GLN A 237 19.51 4.35 21.72
CA GLN A 237 20.09 3.87 20.47
C GLN A 237 18.96 3.43 19.55
N TYR A 238 18.84 4.07 18.39
CA TYR A 238 17.92 3.69 17.34
C TYR A 238 18.69 2.90 16.27
N THR A 239 18.29 1.67 16.00
CA THR A 239 18.96 0.82 15.02
C THR A 239 17.97 0.47 13.91
N PHE A 240 18.37 0.69 12.67
CA PHE A 240 17.67 0.18 11.50
C PHE A 240 18.23 -1.19 11.12
N LEU A 241 17.34 -2.14 10.81
CA LEU A 241 17.70 -3.42 10.21
C LEU A 241 16.93 -3.55 8.89
N ASP A 242 17.66 -3.63 7.79
CA ASP A 242 17.06 -3.63 6.45
C ASP A 242 17.87 -4.52 5.52
N LEU A 243 17.19 -5.25 4.63
CA LEU A 243 17.87 -6.03 3.60
C LEU A 243 18.38 -5.11 2.47
N THR A 244 17.67 -4.01 2.22
CA THR A 244 17.90 -3.06 1.12
C THR A 244 18.95 -2.02 1.51
N GLY A 245 20.21 -2.31 1.17
CA GLY A 245 21.36 -1.45 1.48
C GLY A 245 21.21 0.04 1.13
N PRO A 246 20.68 0.42 -0.05
CA PRO A 246 20.51 1.82 -0.44
C PRO A 246 19.64 2.67 0.50
N PHE A 247 18.71 2.07 1.26
CA PHE A 247 17.82 2.80 2.16
C PHE A 247 18.48 3.22 3.48
N LEU A 248 19.46 2.43 3.95
CA LEU A 248 20.14 2.64 5.24
C LEU A 248 20.76 4.04 5.39
N GLY A 249 21.26 4.61 4.29
CA GLY A 249 21.81 5.97 4.24
C GLY A 249 20.74 7.03 4.52
N SER A 250 19.57 6.91 3.90
CA SER A 250 18.43 7.82 4.14
C SER A 250 17.93 7.70 5.58
N GLN A 251 17.67 6.46 6.03
CA GLN A 251 17.14 6.16 7.35
C GLN A 251 18.00 6.76 8.46
N THR A 252 19.31 6.49 8.45
CA THR A 252 20.24 7.01 9.47
C THR A 252 20.39 8.52 9.39
N SER A 253 20.40 9.11 8.18
CA SER A 253 20.48 10.56 7.98
C SER A 253 19.26 11.28 8.56
N LEU A 254 18.05 10.81 8.23
CA LEU A 254 16.81 11.40 8.74
C LEU A 254 16.68 11.25 10.26
N ALA A 255 16.99 10.08 10.80
CA ALA A 255 16.93 9.83 12.24
C ALA A 255 17.91 10.71 13.02
N ARG A 256 19.16 10.85 12.54
CA ARG A 256 20.16 11.73 13.17
C ARG A 256 19.75 13.19 13.13
N LYS A 257 19.21 13.67 11.99
CA LYS A 257 18.65 15.02 11.87
C LYS A 257 17.48 15.24 12.84
N ALA A 258 16.69 14.18 13.10
CA ALA A 258 15.61 14.21 14.07
C ALA A 258 16.08 14.14 15.54
N GLY A 259 17.37 13.93 15.79
CA GLY A 259 17.99 13.92 17.12
C GLY A 259 18.19 12.54 17.75
N TRP A 260 18.07 11.45 16.96
CA TRP A 260 18.38 10.11 17.42
C TRP A 260 19.89 9.80 17.37
N THR A 261 20.36 8.99 18.31
CA THR A 261 21.62 8.24 18.12
C THR A 261 21.31 7.04 17.23
N ALA A 262 21.51 7.19 15.91
CA ALA A 262 21.09 6.18 14.93
C ALA A 262 22.25 5.36 14.33
N ALA A 263 22.02 4.05 14.17
CA ALA A 263 22.86 3.09 13.48
C ALA A 263 22.02 2.23 12.50
N ALA A 264 22.68 1.50 11.60
CA ALA A 264 22.04 0.63 10.63
C ALA A 264 22.80 -0.68 10.51
N ILE A 265 22.07 -1.77 10.22
CA ILE A 265 22.60 -3.10 9.96
C ILE A 265 21.92 -3.60 8.69
N GLN A 266 22.71 -3.94 7.66
CA GLN A 266 22.18 -4.62 6.49
C GLN A 266 22.08 -6.12 6.78
N ALA A 267 20.87 -6.65 6.94
CA ALA A 267 20.65 -8.07 7.24
C ALA A 267 19.21 -8.50 6.96
N ASN A 268 19.01 -9.82 6.84
CA ASN A 268 17.68 -10.43 6.79
C ASN A 268 17.06 -10.45 8.20
N ALA A 269 15.85 -9.91 8.34
CA ALA A 269 15.11 -9.84 9.60
C ALA A 269 14.66 -11.23 10.11
N GLU A 270 14.47 -12.20 9.22
CA GLU A 270 14.13 -13.58 9.57
C GLU A 270 15.28 -14.30 10.29
N ARG A 271 16.50 -13.74 10.24
CA ARG A 271 17.68 -14.18 11.01
C ARG A 271 18.53 -12.99 11.44
N MET A 272 18.13 -12.36 12.54
CA MET A 272 18.73 -11.11 13.01
C MET A 272 20.15 -11.32 13.57
N PRO A 273 21.15 -10.53 13.14
CA PRO A 273 22.51 -10.56 13.69
C PRO A 273 22.60 -9.78 15.01
N LEU A 274 21.65 -10.00 15.91
CA LEU A 274 21.52 -9.34 17.21
C LEU A 274 21.64 -10.38 18.32
N ALA A 275 22.15 -9.96 19.48
CA ALA A 275 22.20 -10.81 20.65
C ALA A 275 20.80 -11.04 21.23
N ASP A 276 20.61 -12.15 21.92
CA ASP A 276 19.39 -12.44 22.68
C ASP A 276 19.14 -11.33 23.71
N HIS A 277 17.88 -11.00 23.95
CA HIS A 277 17.46 -10.04 24.98
C HIS A 277 18.11 -8.64 24.87
N SER A 278 18.43 -8.21 23.65
CA SER A 278 19.17 -6.99 23.38
C SER A 278 18.32 -5.79 22.97
N VAL A 279 17.02 -5.96 22.71
CA VAL A 279 16.10 -4.93 22.21
C VAL A 279 14.99 -4.66 23.23
N ASP A 280 14.66 -3.38 23.43
CA ASP A 280 13.60 -2.95 24.34
C ASP A 280 12.26 -2.72 23.61
N LEU A 281 12.34 -2.09 22.44
CA LEU A 281 11.20 -1.82 21.57
C LEU A 281 11.57 -2.16 20.13
N LEU A 282 10.73 -2.95 19.47
CA LEU A 282 10.83 -3.27 18.05
C LEU A 282 9.64 -2.67 17.30
N ILE A 283 9.92 -2.05 16.16
CA ILE A 283 8.92 -1.48 15.26
C ILE A 283 9.10 -2.14 13.90
N ASP A 284 8.03 -2.76 13.41
CA ASP A 284 7.93 -3.27 12.05
C ASP A 284 6.65 -2.67 11.45
N ASN A 285 6.81 -1.94 10.35
CA ASN A 285 5.73 -1.23 9.70
C ASN A 285 5.78 -1.47 8.20
N GLU A 286 4.87 -2.31 7.71
CA GLU A 286 4.71 -2.65 6.31
C GLU A 286 5.99 -3.31 5.76
N ASN A 287 6.40 -4.41 6.40
CA ASN A 287 7.57 -5.23 6.04
C ASN A 287 7.31 -6.75 6.20
N LEU A 288 6.20 -7.18 6.81
CA LEU A 288 5.90 -8.60 6.99
C LEU A 288 5.47 -9.27 5.68
N ALA A 289 4.81 -8.52 4.79
CA ALA A 289 4.38 -9.00 3.48
C ALA A 289 5.57 -9.29 2.55
N ASP A 290 6.73 -8.70 2.86
CA ASP A 290 7.99 -8.90 2.14
C ASP A 290 8.82 -10.09 2.67
N MET A 291 8.30 -10.86 3.61
CA MET A 291 9.01 -12.00 4.16
C MET A 291 8.74 -13.28 3.36
N THR A 292 9.68 -14.21 3.44
CA THR A 292 9.70 -15.46 2.65
C THR A 292 8.35 -16.19 2.73
N PRO A 293 7.57 -16.26 1.64
CA PRO A 293 6.40 -17.11 1.56
C PRO A 293 6.82 -18.55 1.27
N ILE A 294 5.98 -19.51 1.63
CA ILE A 294 6.07 -20.88 1.12
C ILE A 294 4.74 -21.22 0.45
N GLN A 295 4.83 -21.80 -0.75
CA GLN A 295 3.66 -22.23 -1.50
C GLN A 295 3.53 -23.75 -1.39
N PHE A 296 2.65 -24.20 -0.49
CA PHE A 296 2.35 -25.62 -0.34
C PHE A 296 1.28 -26.06 -1.34
N SER A 297 1.35 -27.32 -1.76
CA SER A 297 0.16 -27.99 -2.29
C SER A 297 -0.81 -28.40 -1.17
N GLY A 298 -2.09 -28.54 -1.50
CA GLY A 298 -3.08 -29.10 -0.56
C GLY A 298 -2.68 -30.48 -0.02
N ASP A 299 -2.02 -31.30 -0.84
CA ASP A 299 -1.54 -32.64 -0.48
C ASP A 299 -0.39 -32.60 0.54
N GLU A 300 0.53 -31.64 0.42
CA GLU A 300 1.60 -31.45 1.41
C GLU A 300 1.04 -31.14 2.79
N LEU A 301 0.00 -30.31 2.88
CA LEU A 301 -0.67 -29.98 4.16
C LEU A 301 -1.51 -31.13 4.70
N LEU A 302 -2.15 -31.93 3.84
CA LEU A 302 -2.91 -33.13 4.26
C LEU A 302 -1.99 -34.23 4.79
N THR A 303 -0.88 -34.49 4.09
CA THR A 303 0.04 -35.58 4.40
C THR A 303 1.14 -35.18 5.37
N PHE A 304 1.33 -33.87 5.58
CA PHE A 304 2.44 -33.29 6.33
C PHE A 304 3.80 -33.78 5.83
N LYS A 305 3.97 -33.89 4.51
CA LYS A 305 5.23 -34.29 3.87
C LYS A 305 5.64 -33.24 2.85
N GLY A 306 6.81 -32.64 3.03
CA GLY A 306 7.31 -31.59 2.15
C GLY A 306 7.86 -32.15 0.85
N GLU A 307 7.70 -31.39 -0.22
CA GLU A 307 8.28 -31.68 -1.53
C GLU A 307 9.79 -31.37 -1.59
N ASN A 308 10.25 -30.46 -0.73
CA ASN A 308 11.64 -30.05 -0.62
C ASN A 308 12.04 -29.78 0.86
N PRO A 309 13.34 -29.57 1.17
CA PRO A 309 13.79 -29.36 2.54
C PRO A 309 13.20 -28.13 3.24
N LEU A 310 12.92 -27.05 2.51
CA LEU A 310 12.32 -25.83 3.07
C LEU A 310 10.86 -26.09 3.45
N HIS A 311 10.11 -26.78 2.58
CA HIS A 311 8.74 -27.19 2.86
C HIS A 311 8.69 -28.14 4.06
N GLU A 312 9.61 -29.09 4.16
CA GLU A 312 9.68 -30.00 5.32
C GLU A 312 9.97 -29.21 6.62
N GLU A 313 10.89 -28.24 6.59
CA GLU A 313 11.17 -27.38 7.75
C GLU A 313 9.94 -26.56 8.17
N ALA A 314 9.20 -26.02 7.21
CA ALA A 314 8.00 -25.24 7.46
C ALA A 314 6.83 -26.09 7.97
N LEU A 315 6.64 -27.29 7.43
CA LEU A 315 5.68 -28.27 7.94
C LEU A 315 6.05 -28.72 9.35
N ASP A 316 7.33 -28.96 9.63
CA ASP A 316 7.83 -29.24 10.98
C ASP A 316 7.53 -28.09 11.94
N LEU A 317 7.68 -26.84 11.50
CA LEU A 317 7.32 -25.67 12.28
C LEU A 317 5.80 -25.62 12.56
N ILE A 318 4.95 -25.82 11.55
CA ILE A 318 3.50 -25.92 11.70
C ILE A 318 3.13 -26.98 12.74
N ARG A 319 3.73 -28.19 12.66
CA ARG A 319 3.53 -29.28 13.64
C ARG A 319 3.95 -28.88 15.06
N ARG A 320 5.12 -28.27 15.23
CA ARG A 320 5.63 -27.83 16.55
C ARG A 320 4.73 -26.79 17.21
N MET A 321 4.25 -25.83 16.42
CA MET A 321 3.32 -24.79 16.89
C MET A 321 1.90 -25.32 17.13
N ARG A 322 1.58 -26.51 16.60
CA ARG A 322 0.22 -27.07 16.55
C ARG A 322 -0.75 -26.05 15.94
N LEU A 323 -0.34 -25.46 14.83
CA LEU A 323 -1.13 -24.45 14.13
C LEU A 323 -2.43 -25.10 13.61
N PRO A 324 -3.61 -24.56 13.92
CA PRO A 324 -4.87 -25.17 13.53
C PRO A 324 -5.17 -24.87 12.05
N LEU A 325 -4.78 -25.80 11.17
CA LEU A 325 -5.12 -25.78 9.75
C LEU A 325 -6.25 -26.79 9.50
N MET A 326 -7.35 -26.37 8.86
CA MET A 326 -8.53 -27.20 8.66
C MET A 326 -8.79 -27.44 7.16
N PRO A 327 -8.97 -28.71 6.73
CA PRO A 327 -9.37 -29.01 5.36
C PRO A 327 -10.85 -28.64 5.11
N PRO A 328 -11.27 -28.48 3.85
CA PRO A 328 -10.49 -28.72 2.62
C PRO A 328 -9.45 -27.61 2.37
N PHE A 329 -8.25 -28.01 1.95
CA PHE A 329 -7.22 -27.07 1.50
C PHE A 329 -7.40 -26.80 0.00
N PRO A 330 -7.17 -25.56 -0.46
CA PRO A 330 -7.00 -25.25 -1.88
C PRO A 330 -5.85 -26.06 -2.50
N ASP A 331 -5.82 -26.11 -3.84
CA ASP A 331 -4.75 -26.79 -4.59
C ASP A 331 -3.37 -26.20 -4.27
N GLU A 332 -3.31 -24.87 -4.12
CA GLU A 332 -2.12 -24.11 -3.75
C GLU A 332 -2.43 -23.21 -2.54
N VAL A 333 -1.53 -23.23 -1.56
CA VAL A 333 -1.67 -22.53 -0.30
C VAL A 333 -0.42 -21.73 0.00
N ILE A 334 -0.58 -20.41 0.15
CA ILE A 334 0.49 -19.55 0.64
C ILE A 334 0.56 -19.59 2.16
N PHE A 335 1.75 -19.85 2.69
CA PHE A 335 2.05 -19.82 4.12
C PHE A 335 3.13 -18.76 4.40
N ASN A 336 2.84 -17.82 5.30
CA ASN A 336 3.78 -16.75 5.69
C ASN A 336 4.91 -17.30 6.60
N TYR A 337 5.75 -18.18 6.08
CA TYR A 337 6.83 -18.83 6.82
C TYR A 337 7.83 -17.82 7.40
N GLY A 338 8.31 -16.89 6.57
CA GLY A 338 9.25 -15.85 6.95
C GLY A 338 8.71 -14.93 8.04
N ALA A 339 7.43 -14.56 8.00
CA ALA A 339 6.79 -13.77 9.05
C ALA A 339 6.80 -14.49 10.42
N ILE A 340 6.62 -15.82 10.42
CA ILE A 340 6.70 -16.61 11.64
C ILE A 340 8.16 -16.76 12.11
N GLN A 341 9.11 -16.96 11.20
CA GLN A 341 10.55 -16.98 11.54
C GLN A 341 10.99 -15.64 12.15
N PHE A 342 10.60 -14.53 11.55
CA PHE A 342 10.80 -13.20 12.09
C PHE A 342 10.20 -13.06 13.49
N LEU A 343 8.98 -13.54 13.73
CA LEU A 343 8.39 -13.49 15.07
C LEU A 343 9.18 -14.31 16.11
N GLN A 344 9.82 -15.41 15.72
CA GLN A 344 10.76 -16.14 16.59
C GLN A 344 12.00 -15.31 16.91
N GLU A 345 12.53 -14.59 15.92
CA GLU A 345 13.64 -13.65 16.13
C GLU A 345 13.24 -12.48 17.02
N VAL A 346 12.05 -11.90 16.81
CA VAL A 346 11.46 -10.88 17.71
C VAL A 346 11.40 -11.41 19.13
N TRP A 347 10.93 -12.65 19.33
CA TRP A 347 10.96 -13.30 20.64
C TRP A 347 12.38 -13.37 21.18
N ARG A 348 13.34 -13.88 20.41
CA ARG A 348 14.74 -14.05 20.85
C ARG A 348 15.39 -12.74 21.25
N VAL A 349 15.31 -11.70 20.42
CA VAL A 349 16.03 -10.43 20.62
C VAL A 349 15.36 -9.52 21.64
N LEU A 350 14.04 -9.62 21.86
CA LEU A 350 13.40 -8.84 22.90
C LEU A 350 13.87 -9.27 24.29
N ARG A 351 14.19 -8.27 25.13
CA ARG A 351 14.42 -8.49 26.56
C ARG A 351 13.10 -8.88 27.26
N PRO A 352 13.14 -9.48 28.46
CA PRO A 352 11.95 -9.59 29.29
C PRO A 352 11.30 -8.21 29.53
N GLY A 353 10.00 -8.10 29.28
CA GLY A 353 9.26 -6.82 29.28
C GLY A 353 9.47 -5.95 28.04
N GLY A 354 10.28 -6.40 27.07
CA GLY A 354 10.42 -5.78 25.76
C GLY A 354 9.15 -5.96 24.93
N ARG A 355 8.94 -5.03 24.00
CA ARG A 355 7.69 -4.94 23.22
C ARG A 355 7.97 -4.83 21.73
N ALA A 356 7.06 -5.33 20.91
CA ALA A 356 7.07 -5.08 19.48
C ALA A 356 5.69 -4.65 18.99
N ILE A 357 5.71 -3.78 17.99
CA ILE A 357 4.55 -3.45 17.16
C ILE A 357 4.85 -3.90 15.74
N LEU A 358 3.95 -4.72 15.19
CA LEU A 358 4.01 -5.23 13.83
C LEU A 358 2.75 -4.74 13.11
N VAL A 359 2.92 -4.00 12.01
CA VAL A 359 1.83 -3.44 11.22
C VAL A 359 1.95 -3.96 9.80
N GLU A 360 0.91 -4.58 9.26
CA GLU A 360 0.90 -5.04 7.87
C GLU A 360 -0.51 -5.17 7.30
N PHE A 361 -0.64 -5.10 5.98
CA PHE A 361 -1.81 -5.54 5.24
C PHE A 361 -2.02 -7.06 5.36
N GLY A 362 -3.24 -7.50 5.69
CA GLY A 362 -3.51 -8.92 5.77
C GLY A 362 -4.91 -9.30 6.20
N ILE A 363 -5.07 -10.61 6.42
CA ILE A 363 -6.34 -11.29 6.60
C ILE A 363 -6.38 -12.06 7.93
N GLU A 364 -7.57 -12.47 8.36
CA GLU A 364 -7.78 -13.32 9.55
C GLU A 364 -8.40 -14.67 9.20
N ASP A 365 -9.13 -14.73 8.09
CA ASP A 365 -9.83 -15.90 7.58
C ASP A 365 -9.20 -16.30 6.24
N ASP A 366 -9.46 -17.53 5.79
CA ASP A 366 -8.97 -18.09 4.52
C ASP A 366 -7.42 -18.09 4.36
N TRP A 367 -6.94 -18.04 3.12
CA TRP A 367 -5.52 -18.17 2.78
C TRP A 367 -4.99 -16.90 2.10
N PRO A 368 -3.74 -16.49 2.39
CA PRO A 368 -3.12 -15.33 1.77
C PRO A 368 -3.18 -15.32 0.25
N SER A 369 -3.52 -14.16 -0.30
CA SER A 369 -3.41 -13.88 -1.73
C SER A 369 -2.11 -13.15 -2.07
N PRO A 370 -1.58 -13.35 -3.29
CA PRO A 370 -0.46 -12.55 -3.79
C PRO A 370 -0.92 -11.11 -4.10
N VAL A 371 -0.11 -10.15 -3.68
CA VAL A 371 -0.22 -8.72 -3.99
C VAL A 371 0.90 -8.37 -4.98
N ARG A 372 0.55 -8.29 -6.27
CA ARG A 372 1.54 -8.03 -7.32
C ARG A 372 1.84 -6.54 -7.41
N LEU A 373 3.12 -6.18 -7.21
CA LEU A 373 3.62 -4.82 -7.34
C LEU A 373 4.58 -4.70 -8.54
N PRO A 374 4.92 -3.48 -9.00
CA PRO A 374 5.90 -3.31 -10.06
C PRO A 374 7.30 -3.80 -9.64
N GLY A 375 7.69 -4.98 -10.13
CA GLY A 375 9.01 -5.56 -9.95
C GLY A 375 9.10 -6.72 -8.95
N HIS A 376 8.08 -6.87 -8.10
CA HIS A 376 8.01 -7.94 -7.11
C HIS A 376 6.57 -8.26 -6.69
N THR A 377 6.36 -9.45 -6.10
CA THR A 377 5.09 -9.87 -5.50
C THR A 377 5.22 -9.99 -3.99
N GLU A 378 4.42 -9.22 -3.28
CA GLU A 378 4.19 -9.34 -1.84
C GLU A 378 3.05 -10.33 -1.56
N TYR A 379 2.90 -10.78 -0.32
CA TYR A 379 1.82 -11.68 0.06
C TYR A 379 1.10 -11.19 1.31
N GLU A 380 -0.23 -11.29 1.31
CA GLU A 380 -1.04 -10.97 2.49
C GLU A 380 -0.55 -11.72 3.73
N VAL A 381 -0.58 -11.06 4.89
CA VAL A 381 -0.23 -11.73 6.15
C VAL A 381 -1.46 -12.38 6.77
N GLN A 382 -1.39 -13.67 7.06
CA GLN A 382 -2.42 -14.40 7.80
C GLN A 382 -2.25 -14.18 9.32
N PHE A 383 -2.94 -13.17 9.85
CA PHE A 383 -2.81 -12.75 11.25
C PHE A 383 -3.35 -13.77 12.24
N SER A 384 -4.30 -14.63 11.86
CA SER A 384 -4.73 -15.73 12.73
C SER A 384 -3.59 -16.70 13.01
N HIS A 385 -2.76 -16.99 12.00
CA HIS A 385 -1.57 -17.84 12.17
C HIS A 385 -0.48 -17.14 12.98
N LEU A 386 -0.21 -15.87 12.68
CA LEU A 386 0.82 -15.08 13.36
C LEU A 386 0.49 -14.91 14.86
N ARG A 387 -0.79 -14.67 15.21
CA ARG A 387 -1.25 -14.58 16.60
C ARG A 387 -1.17 -15.91 17.34
N HIS A 388 -1.45 -17.02 16.65
CA HIS A 388 -1.26 -18.35 17.21
C HIS A 388 0.23 -18.59 17.52
N ALA A 389 1.11 -18.29 16.57
CA ALA A 389 2.56 -18.37 16.75
C ALA A 389 3.05 -17.47 17.90
N ALA A 390 2.53 -16.25 18.02
CA ALA A 390 2.85 -15.34 19.13
C ALA A 390 2.52 -15.95 20.49
N LYS A 391 1.32 -16.52 20.63
CA LYS A 391 0.88 -17.21 21.86
C LYS A 391 1.73 -18.43 22.15
N TRP A 392 2.05 -19.22 21.12
CA TRP A 392 2.89 -20.41 21.24
C TRP A 392 4.31 -20.06 21.73
N LEU A 393 4.90 -18.97 21.24
CA LEU A 393 6.18 -18.44 21.73
C LEU A 393 6.12 -17.95 23.17
N GLY A 394 4.93 -17.61 23.66
CA GLY A 394 4.69 -17.13 25.02
C GLY A 394 4.55 -15.62 25.12
N PHE A 395 4.32 -14.90 24.02
CA PHE A 395 4.01 -13.48 24.06
C PHE A 395 2.66 -13.21 24.73
N ARG A 396 2.55 -12.03 25.34
CA ARG A 396 1.23 -11.39 25.56
C ARG A 396 0.92 -10.58 24.32
N GLU A 397 -0.11 -10.97 23.59
CA GLU A 397 -0.51 -10.31 22.34
C GLU A 397 -1.77 -9.44 22.50
N GLN A 398 -1.83 -8.38 21.71
CA GLN A 398 -3.05 -7.64 21.41
C GLN A 398 -3.13 -7.43 19.90
N TYR A 399 -4.35 -7.44 19.39
CA TYR A 399 -4.63 -7.34 17.97
C TYR A 399 -5.77 -6.36 17.70
N CYS A 400 -5.60 -5.52 16.68
CA CYS A 400 -6.60 -4.57 16.21
C CYS A 400 -6.28 -4.12 14.79
N THR A 401 -7.17 -3.36 14.16
CA THR A 401 -6.85 -2.70 12.88
C THR A 401 -6.06 -1.41 13.11
N LEU A 402 -5.30 -0.97 12.11
CA LEU A 402 -4.50 0.24 12.20
C LEU A 402 -5.34 1.50 12.51
N PRO A 403 -6.53 1.72 11.88
CA PRO A 403 -7.42 2.81 12.25
C PRO A 403 -7.88 2.77 13.71
N GLN A 404 -8.10 1.58 14.27
CA GLN A 404 -8.48 1.41 15.66
C GLN A 404 -7.34 1.79 16.60
N LEU A 405 -6.12 1.32 16.33
CA LEU A 405 -4.94 1.66 17.13
C LEU A 405 -4.72 3.17 17.18
N LEU A 406 -4.76 3.82 16.01
CA LEU A 406 -4.45 5.24 15.87
C LEU A 406 -5.61 6.16 16.28
N GLY A 407 -6.80 5.60 16.54
CA GLY A 407 -8.00 6.38 16.83
C GLY A 407 -8.40 7.31 15.68
N MET A 408 -8.30 6.81 14.43
CA MET A 408 -8.64 7.60 13.24
C MET A 408 -10.13 7.98 13.24
N LYS A 409 -10.42 9.18 12.76
CA LYS A 409 -11.79 9.68 12.61
C LYS A 409 -12.51 8.91 11.49
N ARG A 410 -13.76 8.52 11.75
CA ARG A 410 -14.54 7.67 10.84
C ARG A 410 -15.27 8.43 9.75
N ASP A 411 -15.32 9.74 9.82
CA ASP A 411 -16.14 10.64 9.02
C ASP A 411 -15.31 11.54 8.11
N ILE A 412 -14.04 11.20 7.88
CA ILE A 412 -13.15 11.95 6.99
C ILE A 412 -13.20 11.35 5.59
N ASN A 413 -13.48 12.20 4.61
CA ASN A 413 -13.40 11.85 3.21
C ASN A 413 -12.10 12.38 2.59
N VAL A 414 -11.44 11.54 1.80
CA VAL A 414 -10.18 11.82 1.14
C VAL A 414 -10.27 11.49 -0.35
N LEU A 415 -9.51 12.24 -1.15
CA LEU A 415 -9.47 12.16 -2.61
C LEU A 415 -9.06 10.76 -3.07
N CYS A 416 -9.70 10.21 -4.10
CA CYS A 416 -9.35 8.90 -4.66
C CYS A 416 -7.89 8.79 -5.20
N THR A 417 -7.34 7.58 -5.34
CA THR A 417 -5.87 7.28 -5.40
C THR A 417 -5.48 7.40 -6.85
N GLY A 418 -6.36 6.86 -7.72
CA GLY A 418 -6.34 7.17 -9.14
C GLY A 418 -6.29 8.68 -9.37
N ALA A 419 -7.17 9.47 -8.74
CA ALA A 419 -7.14 10.91 -8.89
C ALA A 419 -5.83 11.54 -8.39
N ALA A 420 -5.30 11.14 -7.23
CA ALA A 420 -4.03 11.64 -6.72
C ALA A 420 -2.87 11.37 -7.69
N TYR A 421 -2.77 10.17 -8.27
CA TYR A 421 -1.77 9.84 -9.29
C TYR A 421 -1.98 10.63 -10.59
N THR A 422 -3.22 10.76 -11.08
CA THR A 422 -3.53 11.59 -12.24
C THR A 422 -3.14 13.05 -12.03
N LEU A 423 -3.43 13.61 -10.85
CA LEU A 423 -3.06 14.98 -10.49
C LEU A 423 -1.54 15.16 -10.41
N ARG A 424 -0.80 14.18 -9.88
CA ARG A 424 0.67 14.17 -9.93
C ARG A 424 1.16 14.33 -11.37
N ARG A 425 0.57 13.58 -12.31
CA ARG A 425 0.95 13.67 -13.73
C ARG A 425 0.65 15.05 -14.32
N PHE A 426 -0.54 15.61 -14.09
CA PHE A 426 -0.84 16.96 -14.56
C PHE A 426 0.09 18.02 -13.95
N CYS A 427 0.36 17.93 -12.66
CA CYS A 427 1.26 18.87 -11.97
C CYS A 427 2.69 18.74 -12.49
N ARG A 428 3.18 17.52 -12.78
CA ARG A 428 4.49 17.29 -13.40
C ARG A 428 4.64 18.00 -14.74
N GLU A 429 3.66 17.86 -15.64
CA GLU A 429 3.69 18.56 -16.94
C GLU A 429 3.57 20.09 -16.80
N LEU A 430 2.92 20.55 -15.73
CA LEU A 430 2.83 21.97 -15.39
C LEU A 430 4.03 22.50 -14.61
N GLU A 431 5.05 21.67 -14.34
CA GLU A 431 6.22 21.97 -13.51
C GLU A 431 5.82 22.47 -12.10
N LYS A 432 4.72 21.92 -11.57
CA LYS A 432 4.22 22.22 -10.23
C LYS A 432 4.50 21.05 -9.29
N PRO A 433 4.95 21.32 -8.04
CA PRO A 433 5.11 20.28 -7.06
C PRO A 433 3.73 19.72 -6.67
N PHE A 434 3.61 18.39 -6.69
CA PHE A 434 2.45 17.70 -6.15
C PHE A 434 2.88 16.34 -5.61
N SER A 435 2.45 16.05 -4.39
CA SER A 435 2.79 14.82 -3.69
C SER A 435 1.55 13.93 -3.59
N VAL A 436 1.67 12.65 -3.90
CA VAL A 436 0.58 11.68 -3.70
C VAL A 436 0.40 11.46 -2.20
N ARG A 437 -0.81 11.79 -1.71
CA ARG A 437 -1.24 11.79 -0.30
C ARG A 437 -2.75 11.60 -0.22
N ALA A 438 -3.25 11.27 0.96
CA ALA A 438 -4.69 11.21 1.24
C ALA A 438 -5.25 12.62 1.54
N TYR A 439 -5.50 13.42 0.51
CA TYR A 439 -5.99 14.79 0.66
C TYR A 439 -7.48 14.84 0.99
N THR A 440 -7.87 15.57 2.04
CA THR A 440 -9.23 16.11 2.13
C THR A 440 -9.46 17.18 1.05
N GLU A 441 -10.72 17.55 0.78
CA GLU A 441 -11.05 18.59 -0.19
C GLU A 441 -10.37 19.93 0.14
N LYS A 442 -10.34 20.31 1.42
CA LYS A 442 -9.68 21.53 1.90
C LYS A 442 -8.17 21.51 1.68
N GLU A 443 -7.53 20.39 1.98
CA GLU A 443 -6.08 20.22 1.79
C GLU A 443 -5.73 20.22 0.30
N LEU A 444 -6.55 19.56 -0.53
CA LEU A 444 -6.38 19.57 -1.98
C LEU A 444 -6.51 20.99 -2.54
N GLY A 445 -7.49 21.78 -2.08
CA GLY A 445 -7.63 23.18 -2.47
C GLY A 445 -6.41 24.02 -2.11
N SER A 446 -5.77 23.74 -0.98
CA SER A 446 -4.53 24.40 -0.58
C SER A 446 -3.35 23.99 -1.47
N ALA A 447 -3.28 22.71 -1.84
CA ALA A 447 -2.20 22.17 -2.68
C ALA A 447 -2.29 22.64 -4.15
N LEU A 448 -3.50 22.68 -4.71
CA LEU A 448 -3.72 22.94 -6.14
C LEU A 448 -4.02 24.42 -6.46
N GLY A 449 -4.61 25.16 -5.51
CA GLY A 449 -4.99 26.55 -5.69
C GLY A 449 -5.81 26.77 -6.97
N ALA A 450 -5.32 27.64 -7.85
CA ALA A 450 -5.99 28.00 -9.10
C ALA A 450 -6.14 26.84 -10.11
N LEU A 451 -5.49 25.69 -9.88
CA LEU A 451 -5.71 24.50 -10.70
C LEU A 451 -7.04 23.80 -10.35
N LEU A 452 -7.47 23.84 -9.09
CA LEU A 452 -8.64 23.09 -8.61
C LEU A 452 -9.92 23.36 -9.43
N PRO A 453 -10.30 24.62 -9.73
CA PRO A 453 -11.54 24.90 -10.48
C PRO A 453 -11.52 24.40 -11.94
N LYS A 454 -10.35 24.01 -12.46
CA LYS A 454 -10.17 23.49 -13.81
C LYS A 454 -10.27 21.96 -13.87
N LEU A 455 -10.48 21.31 -12.74
CA LEU A 455 -10.54 19.86 -12.62
C LEU A 455 -11.99 19.41 -12.46
N THR A 456 -12.33 18.30 -13.10
CA THR A 456 -13.63 17.63 -12.95
C THR A 456 -13.39 16.14 -12.74
N GLY A 457 -14.33 15.45 -12.07
CA GLY A 457 -14.18 14.03 -11.73
C GLY A 457 -13.32 13.77 -10.48
N LEU A 458 -13.22 14.75 -9.57
CA LEU A 458 -12.63 14.51 -8.26
C LEU A 458 -13.65 13.80 -7.38
N HIS A 459 -13.33 12.57 -6.99
CA HIS A 459 -14.14 11.75 -6.10
C HIS A 459 -13.45 11.63 -4.74
N TYR A 460 -14.26 11.68 -3.69
CA TYR A 460 -13.82 11.56 -2.31
C TYR A 460 -14.51 10.38 -1.67
N HIS A 461 -13.72 9.50 -1.07
CA HIS A 461 -14.20 8.33 -0.34
C HIS A 461 -13.91 8.50 1.13
N ASN A 462 -14.68 7.82 1.95
CA ASN A 462 -14.33 7.73 3.35
C ASN A 462 -12.93 7.12 3.47
N VAL A 463 -12.06 7.71 4.29
CA VAL A 463 -10.69 7.23 4.51
C VAL A 463 -10.64 5.79 5.03
N LEU A 464 -11.76 5.33 5.57
CA LEU A 464 -11.98 3.98 6.08
C LEU A 464 -12.72 3.06 5.09
N ASP A 465 -13.12 3.53 3.91
CA ASP A 465 -13.70 2.67 2.88
C ASP A 465 -12.61 1.73 2.34
N PRO A 466 -12.86 0.41 2.21
CA PRO A 466 -11.94 -0.49 1.52
C PRO A 466 -11.55 -0.04 0.11
N ALA A 467 -12.42 0.71 -0.58
CA ALA A 467 -12.11 1.34 -1.87
C ALA A 467 -10.93 2.33 -1.79
N TRP A 468 -10.61 2.81 -0.58
CA TRP A 468 -9.55 3.75 -0.29
C TRP A 468 -8.38 3.08 0.47
N PHE A 469 -7.41 2.55 -0.27
CA PHE A 469 -6.18 1.95 0.28
C PHE A 469 -6.40 0.82 1.30
N GLY A 470 -7.63 0.36 1.54
CA GLY A 470 -7.92 -0.74 2.46
C GLY A 470 -7.41 -0.53 3.88
N LEU A 471 -7.47 0.67 4.47
CA LEU A 471 -6.84 0.91 5.79
C LEU A 471 -7.35 -0.02 6.92
N TRP A 472 -8.55 -0.59 6.81
CA TRP A 472 -9.06 -1.58 7.77
C TRP A 472 -8.43 -2.97 7.60
N ASP A 473 -7.83 -3.22 6.45
CA ASP A 473 -7.13 -4.44 6.10
C ASP A 473 -5.67 -4.38 6.58
N PHE A 474 -5.17 -3.19 6.92
CA PHE A 474 -3.97 -3.05 7.73
C PHE A 474 -4.25 -3.42 9.18
N LYS A 475 -3.57 -4.45 9.65
CA LYS A 475 -3.70 -4.98 11.01
C LYS A 475 -2.47 -4.66 11.83
N VAL A 476 -2.66 -4.64 13.14
CA VAL A 476 -1.62 -4.38 14.12
C VAL A 476 -1.57 -5.54 15.09
N LEU A 477 -0.42 -6.20 15.17
CA LEU A 477 -0.09 -7.15 16.21
C LEU A 477 0.90 -6.50 17.18
N LEU A 478 0.43 -6.27 18.40
CA LEU A 478 1.25 -5.79 19.51
C LEU A 478 1.65 -6.98 20.37
N VAL A 479 2.95 -7.15 20.64
CA VAL A 479 3.44 -8.24 21.50
C VAL A 479 4.34 -7.73 22.62
N GLU A 480 4.20 -8.30 23.81
CA GLU A 480 5.08 -8.07 24.96
C GLU A 480 5.67 -9.40 25.42
N LYS A 481 7.00 -9.46 25.55
CA LYS A 481 7.70 -10.62 26.11
C LYS A 481 7.53 -10.62 27.63
N PRO A 482 6.98 -11.67 28.25
CA PRO A 482 6.82 -11.74 29.70
C PRO A 482 8.15 -11.60 30.46
N GLY A 483 8.06 -11.20 31.73
CA GLY A 483 9.22 -11.15 32.66
C GLY A 483 9.76 -9.75 32.97
N GLY A 484 9.10 -8.69 32.51
CA GLY A 484 9.43 -7.30 32.87
C GLY A 484 8.88 -6.81 34.22
N MET A 485 8.11 -7.63 34.94
CA MET A 485 7.56 -7.32 36.27
C MET A 485 8.02 -8.36 37.30
N SER A 486 8.30 -7.90 38.52
CA SER A 486 8.55 -8.75 39.69
C SER A 486 7.42 -9.76 39.88
N ILE A 487 7.75 -11.01 40.21
CA ILE A 487 6.77 -12.04 40.59
C ILE A 487 5.84 -11.47 41.66
N GLY A 488 4.54 -11.38 41.38
CA GLY A 488 3.51 -10.95 42.34
C GLY A 488 2.79 -9.63 42.06
N GLN A 489 3.20 -8.83 41.06
CA GLN A 489 2.42 -7.66 40.63
C GLN A 489 1.49 -8.03 39.45
N GLN A 490 0.17 -7.91 39.64
CA GLN A 490 -0.76 -7.93 38.51
C GLN A 490 -0.60 -6.63 37.70
N PRO A 491 -0.57 -6.68 36.36
CA PRO A 491 -0.43 -5.49 35.55
C PRO A 491 -1.69 -4.64 35.72
N ALA A 492 -1.55 -3.38 36.16
CA ALA A 492 -2.66 -2.45 36.19
C ALA A 492 -3.08 -2.17 34.75
N PHE A 493 -4.35 -2.31 34.38
CA PHE A 493 -4.79 -1.93 33.04
C PHE A 493 -5.69 -0.70 33.09
N LYS A 494 -5.59 0.13 32.06
CA LYS A 494 -6.56 1.18 31.75
C LYS A 494 -7.41 0.69 30.59
N GLU A 495 -8.71 0.88 30.64
CA GLU A 495 -9.60 0.57 29.52
C GLU A 495 -9.90 1.86 28.75
N SER A 496 -9.69 1.87 27.44
CA SER A 496 -10.04 3.00 26.57
C SER A 496 -10.48 2.47 25.22
N GLY A 497 -11.71 2.81 24.81
CA GLY A 497 -12.27 2.41 23.51
C GLY A 497 -12.53 0.91 23.33
N GLY A 498 -12.66 0.13 24.43
CA GLY A 498 -12.85 -1.32 24.38
C GLY A 498 -11.54 -2.14 24.43
N PHE A 499 -10.39 -1.47 24.52
CA PHE A 499 -9.07 -2.10 24.65
C PHE A 499 -8.55 -2.02 26.09
N ARG A 500 -7.97 -3.12 26.59
CA ARG A 500 -7.29 -3.18 27.89
C ARG A 500 -5.80 -2.85 27.71
N TRP A 501 -5.39 -1.71 28.23
CA TRP A 501 -4.03 -1.18 28.15
C TRP A 501 -3.27 -1.49 29.43
N TYR A 502 -2.30 -2.39 29.43
CA TYR A 502 -1.51 -2.69 30.63
C TYR A 502 -0.50 -1.56 30.92
N THR A 503 -0.77 -0.77 31.95
CA THR A 503 0.10 0.28 32.49
C THR A 503 0.97 -0.27 33.64
N GLN A 504 2.25 0.08 33.65
CA GLN A 504 3.09 -0.06 34.85
C GLN A 504 2.91 1.22 35.69
N ARG A 505 2.64 1.06 37.00
CA ARG A 505 2.71 2.17 37.98
C ARG A 505 4.15 2.43 38.39
#